data_AF-A0A955X854-F1
#
_entry.id   AF-A0A955X854-F1
#
_cell.length_a   1.000
_cell.length_b   1.000
_cell.length_c   1.000
_cell.angle_alpha   90.00
_cell.angle_beta   90.00
_cell.angle_gamma   90.00
#
_symmetry.space_group_name_H-M   'P 1'
#
loop_
_entity.id
_entity.type
_entity.pdbx_description
1 polymer ?
#
loop_
_entity_poly.entity_id
_entity_poly.type
_entity_poly.pdbx_seq_one_letter_code
_entity_poly.pdbx_strand_id
1 'polypeptide(L)'
;MPWPTDRIPGLPPLSSLRPEPPKVVLPAPAAPPLATATSGATVDLGAAGDQVVEWTPEPLSWGQQLGFASAEVRPLPEPEPGATTLGQYAFGPPTRPPIRHDNGFLQNPRDKLDPVPLPTRPPTASDYLHLAKWHTILEGSEAFRPDLEDGNRAYRHFLEGGGRDLKVDYDRFLRGDPAGQVVLEVATRDAELTAQRFYDRLIAVAPERADEAVRFSFTGSEIRVGAAPEPGQASTPLPYPEEENWAKALGAHSVWLSADVVVTPSPEGPQFDVQLTIHAEDCFNFNPGDQDVATGIVDSENGRLETSGLGRQFMTYGEARRRLSWSRTDNPAHGRTQRADGVRRHQGAREARVGPAR
;
A
#
# COMPACT_ATOMS: atom_id res chain seq x y z
N MET A 1 25.48 -34.78 -2.42
CA MET A 1 25.29 -35.70 -3.57
C MET A 1 25.33 -34.86 -4.84
N PRO A 2 26.25 -35.10 -5.79
CA PRO A 2 26.27 -34.29 -7.01
C PRO A 2 25.27 -34.86 -8.01
N TRP A 3 24.41 -34.02 -8.57
CA TRP A 3 23.62 -34.37 -9.76
C TRP A 3 24.28 -33.82 -11.03
N PRO A 4 24.15 -34.53 -12.16
CA PRO A 4 25.06 -34.46 -13.28
C PRO A 4 24.58 -33.47 -14.35
N THR A 5 25.56 -32.88 -15.02
CA THR A 5 25.48 -32.30 -16.36
C THR A 5 25.19 -33.42 -17.39
N ASP A 6 24.10 -33.31 -18.17
CA ASP A 6 24.19 -33.33 -19.64
C ASP A 6 22.84 -33.32 -20.40
N ARG A 7 22.83 -32.48 -21.45
CA ARG A 7 22.26 -32.68 -22.80
C ARG A 7 20.75 -32.82 -23.01
N ILE A 8 20.18 -31.75 -23.55
CA ILE A 8 18.98 -31.77 -24.40
C ILE A 8 19.44 -32.17 -25.84
N PRO A 9 18.90 -33.25 -26.45
CA PRO A 9 19.22 -33.62 -27.83
C PRO A 9 18.56 -32.65 -28.82
N GLY A 10 19.33 -32.07 -29.75
CA GLY A 10 18.80 -31.33 -30.91
C GLY A 10 19.29 -29.91 -31.12
N LEU A 11 20.13 -29.36 -30.23
CA LEU A 11 20.75 -28.04 -30.41
C LEU A 11 22.19 -28.18 -30.95
N PRO A 12 22.58 -27.44 -32.00
CA PRO A 12 23.97 -27.41 -32.44
C PRO A 12 24.88 -26.75 -31.39
N PRO A 13 26.17 -27.11 -31.35
CA PRO A 13 27.13 -26.54 -30.39
C PRO A 13 27.29 -25.02 -30.60
N LEU A 14 27.21 -24.25 -29.51
CA LEU A 14 27.33 -22.77 -29.47
C LEU A 14 28.69 -22.21 -29.90
N SER A 15 29.62 -23.05 -30.37
CA SER A 15 30.96 -22.64 -30.80
C SER A 15 31.06 -22.16 -32.26
N SER A 16 29.96 -22.08 -33.02
CA SER A 16 29.99 -21.71 -34.45
C SER A 16 29.18 -20.47 -34.85
N LEU A 17 28.74 -19.63 -33.91
CA LEU A 17 28.10 -18.34 -34.20
C LEU A 17 28.87 -17.20 -33.55
N ARG A 18 29.92 -16.73 -34.23
CA ARG A 18 30.50 -15.40 -34.00
C ARG A 18 30.03 -14.47 -35.11
N PRO A 19 29.00 -13.65 -34.92
CA PRO A 19 28.88 -12.41 -35.67
C PRO A 19 29.92 -11.43 -35.14
N GLU A 20 30.66 -10.77 -36.04
CA GLU A 20 31.48 -9.61 -35.64
C GLU A 20 30.58 -8.52 -35.04
N PRO A 21 31.03 -7.82 -33.98
CA PRO A 21 30.26 -6.72 -33.43
C PRO A 21 30.17 -5.58 -34.46
N PRO A 22 28.98 -5.01 -34.70
CA PRO A 22 28.87 -3.83 -35.55
C PRO A 22 29.63 -2.67 -34.90
N LYS A 23 30.43 -1.95 -35.70
CA LYS A 23 31.05 -0.68 -35.30
C LYS A 23 29.94 0.34 -35.07
N VAL A 24 29.58 0.56 -33.81
CA VAL A 24 28.71 1.66 -33.40
C VAL A 24 29.55 2.94 -33.34
N VAL A 25 29.34 3.83 -34.32
CA VAL A 25 29.79 5.22 -34.25
C VAL A 25 28.70 6.00 -33.52
N LEU A 26 28.95 6.40 -32.28
CA LEU A 26 28.05 7.27 -31.52
C LEU A 26 28.16 8.71 -32.04
N PRO A 27 27.07 9.37 -32.45
CA PRO A 27 27.10 10.79 -32.73
C PRO A 27 27.25 11.59 -31.42
N ALA A 28 27.99 12.70 -31.50
CA ALA A 28 28.17 13.63 -30.38
C ALA A 28 26.81 14.20 -29.92
N PRO A 29 26.62 14.45 -28.61
CA PRO A 29 25.36 14.97 -28.09
C PRO A 29 25.09 16.38 -28.63
N ALA A 30 23.90 16.58 -29.19
CA ALA A 30 23.41 17.90 -29.56
C ALA A 30 23.19 18.75 -28.30
N ALA A 31 23.66 19.99 -28.34
CA ALA A 31 23.41 20.97 -27.28
C ALA A 31 21.90 21.28 -27.19
N PRO A 32 21.34 21.45 -25.97
CA PRO A 32 19.94 21.79 -25.80
C PRO A 32 19.67 23.22 -26.31
N PRO A 33 18.55 23.46 -27.01
CA PRO A 33 18.13 24.82 -27.35
C PRO A 33 17.68 25.56 -26.10
N LEU A 34 18.22 26.77 -25.91
CA LEU A 34 17.62 27.78 -25.03
C LEU A 34 16.22 28.12 -25.55
N ALA A 35 15.20 27.97 -24.72
CA ALA A 35 13.87 28.52 -24.97
C ALA A 35 13.54 29.54 -23.88
N THR A 36 13.51 30.78 -24.34
CA THR A 36 13.09 32.02 -23.67
C THR A 36 11.62 31.99 -23.29
N ALA A 37 11.32 32.47 -22.08
CA ALA A 37 9.98 32.83 -21.64
C ALA A 37 9.40 33.97 -22.49
N THR A 38 8.13 33.88 -22.85
CA THR A 38 7.35 35.05 -23.28
C THR A 38 5.91 34.90 -22.80
N SER A 39 5.47 35.87 -22.00
CA SER A 39 4.09 36.07 -21.57
C SER A 39 3.24 36.60 -22.73
N GLY A 40 1.98 36.18 -22.80
CA GLY A 40 1.01 36.83 -23.68
C GLY A 40 -0.38 36.26 -23.52
N ALA A 41 -1.21 36.95 -22.75
CA ALA A 41 -2.64 36.71 -22.68
C ALA A 41 -3.33 37.30 -23.90
N THR A 42 -4.25 36.57 -24.52
CA THR A 42 -5.44 37.15 -25.18
C THR A 42 -6.55 36.12 -25.23
N VAL A 43 -7.74 36.55 -24.78
CA VAL A 43 -9.02 35.85 -24.80
C VAL A 43 -9.74 36.21 -26.10
N ASP A 44 -10.34 35.23 -26.80
CA ASP A 44 -11.69 35.43 -27.36
C ASP A 44 -12.43 34.10 -27.56
N LEU A 45 -13.75 34.21 -27.49
CA LEU A 45 -14.77 33.21 -27.22
C LEU A 45 -15.30 32.50 -28.49
N GLY A 46 -15.75 31.26 -28.31
CA GLY A 46 -16.90 30.74 -29.06
C GLY A 46 -16.74 29.33 -29.66
N ALA A 47 -17.32 28.33 -29.00
CA ALA A 47 -18.37 27.45 -29.56
C ALA A 47 -18.64 26.25 -28.63
N ALA A 48 -19.90 25.83 -28.61
CA ALA A 48 -20.51 24.84 -27.74
C ALA A 48 -19.97 23.41 -27.88
N GLY A 49 -19.93 22.68 -26.76
CA GLY A 49 -19.82 21.22 -26.73
C GLY A 49 -19.37 20.71 -25.36
N ASP A 50 -20.19 19.86 -24.74
CA ASP A 50 -19.96 18.99 -23.57
C ASP A 50 -18.73 19.24 -22.68
N GLN A 51 -18.98 19.58 -21.41
CA GLN A 51 -17.96 19.63 -20.37
C GLN A 51 -18.30 18.66 -19.24
N VAL A 52 -17.50 17.60 -19.18
CA VAL A 52 -17.19 16.82 -17.98
C VAL A 52 -16.70 17.79 -16.91
N VAL A 53 -17.34 17.80 -15.74
CA VAL A 53 -16.86 18.58 -14.59
C VAL A 53 -15.64 17.86 -14.01
N GLU A 54 -14.47 18.21 -14.52
CA GLU A 54 -13.18 17.85 -13.93
C GLU A 54 -12.98 18.71 -12.67
N TRP A 55 -13.21 18.10 -11.50
CA TRP A 55 -12.97 18.76 -10.22
C TRP A 55 -11.47 18.70 -9.90
N THR A 56 -10.79 19.83 -10.02
CA THR A 56 -9.45 20.02 -9.49
C THR A 56 -9.56 20.46 -8.02
N PRO A 57 -9.05 19.69 -7.04
CA PRO A 57 -8.87 20.24 -5.70
C PRO A 57 -7.71 21.24 -5.76
N GLU A 58 -7.98 22.50 -5.44
CA GLU A 58 -6.91 23.41 -5.06
C GLU A 58 -6.19 22.86 -3.81
N PRO A 59 -4.86 22.96 -3.72
CA PRO A 59 -4.14 22.67 -2.49
C PRO A 59 -4.54 23.72 -1.45
N LEU A 60 -5.38 23.33 -0.49
CA LEU A 60 -5.71 24.19 0.66
C LEU A 60 -4.43 24.45 1.46
N SER A 61 -3.92 25.67 1.37
CA SER A 61 -2.85 26.16 2.23
C SER A 61 -3.38 26.27 3.66
N TRP A 62 -2.93 25.36 4.53
CA TRP A 62 -3.19 25.48 5.96
C TRP A 62 -2.26 26.54 6.55
N GLY A 63 -2.81 27.73 6.74
CA GLY A 63 -2.20 28.82 7.48
C GLY A 63 -3.23 29.92 7.71
N GLN A 64 -3.66 30.07 8.96
CA GLN A 64 -4.62 31.07 9.46
C GLN A 64 -6.11 30.76 9.25
N GLN A 65 -6.69 29.89 10.09
CA GLN A 65 -7.93 30.21 10.82
C GLN A 65 -8.39 29.17 11.84
N LEU A 66 -7.54 28.75 12.77
CA LEU A 66 -8.02 28.32 14.09
C LEU A 66 -7.02 28.82 15.13
N GLY A 67 -7.47 29.70 16.01
CA GLY A 67 -6.70 30.23 17.14
C GLY A 67 -6.48 29.18 18.22
N PHE A 68 -5.85 28.07 17.87
CA PHE A 68 -5.21 27.21 18.86
C PHE A 68 -3.91 27.89 19.26
N ALA A 69 -3.96 28.68 20.34
CA ALA A 69 -2.79 28.81 21.19
C ALA A 69 -2.32 27.39 21.52
N SER A 70 -1.02 27.13 21.40
CA SER A 70 -0.37 25.87 21.77
C SER A 70 -0.77 25.47 23.19
N ALA A 71 -1.86 24.74 23.33
CA ALA A 71 -2.25 24.09 24.56
C ALA A 71 -1.39 22.83 24.68
N GLU A 72 -0.78 22.67 25.85
CA GLU A 72 0.00 21.49 26.20
C GLU A 72 -0.76 20.21 25.81
N VAL A 73 -0.08 19.32 25.10
CA VAL A 73 -0.58 18.00 24.69
C VAL A 73 -0.88 17.20 25.96
N ARG A 74 -2.12 17.23 26.44
CA ARG A 74 -2.60 16.32 27.47
C ARG A 74 -3.01 15.01 26.80
N PRO A 75 -2.52 13.85 27.26
CA PRO A 75 -2.97 12.57 26.74
C PRO A 75 -4.47 12.39 27.05
N LEU A 76 -5.26 12.14 26.01
CA LEU A 76 -6.68 11.81 26.13
C LEU A 76 -6.85 10.42 26.76
N PRO A 77 -7.89 10.17 27.57
CA PRO A 77 -8.14 8.86 28.17
C PRO A 77 -8.29 7.76 27.10
N GLU A 78 -7.82 6.55 27.41
CA GLU A 78 -7.88 5.37 26.53
C GLU A 78 -9.33 4.86 26.35
N PRO A 79 -9.67 4.26 25.18
CA PRO A 79 -11.02 3.79 24.89
C PRO A 79 -11.35 2.43 25.52
N GLU A 80 -12.62 2.24 25.90
CA GLU A 80 -13.23 0.99 26.38
C GLU A 80 -13.22 -0.17 25.33
N PRO A 81 -13.26 -1.46 25.76
CA PRO A 81 -13.01 -2.62 24.90
C PRO A 81 -14.25 -3.03 24.07
N GLY A 82 -14.06 -3.28 22.76
CA GLY A 82 -15.14 -3.78 21.90
C GLY A 82 -14.80 -4.01 20.42
N ALA A 83 -13.81 -3.32 19.86
CA ALA A 83 -13.16 -3.65 18.59
C ALA A 83 -11.79 -2.97 18.57
N THR A 84 -10.69 -3.72 18.51
CA THR A 84 -9.34 -3.13 18.48
C THR A 84 -8.99 -2.74 17.06
N THR A 85 -8.37 -1.57 16.90
CA THR A 85 -7.72 -1.19 15.64
C THR A 85 -6.38 -1.92 15.53
N LEU A 86 -5.87 -2.13 14.32
CA LEU A 86 -4.50 -2.67 14.15
C LEU A 86 -3.45 -1.62 14.43
N GLY A 87 -3.68 -0.39 13.95
CA GLY A 87 -2.80 0.74 14.23
C GLY A 87 -3.06 1.36 15.60
N GLN A 88 -2.05 2.04 16.13
CA GLN A 88 -2.21 3.05 17.18
C GLN A 88 -2.32 4.42 16.51
N TYR A 89 -3.30 5.24 16.91
CA TYR A 89 -3.62 6.47 16.18
C TYR A 89 -3.38 7.72 17.03
N ALA A 90 -2.72 8.71 16.41
CA ALA A 90 -2.49 10.03 16.96
C ALA A 90 -3.22 11.09 16.12
N PHE A 91 -3.70 12.14 16.78
CA PHE A 91 -4.39 13.26 16.10
C PHE A 91 -3.40 14.31 15.64
N GLY A 92 -3.70 14.91 14.50
CA GLY A 92 -2.87 15.92 13.86
C GLY A 92 -2.69 15.67 12.37
N PRO A 93 -1.90 16.52 11.71
CA PRO A 93 -1.64 16.39 10.28
C PRO A 93 -0.96 15.05 9.96
N PRO A 94 -1.13 14.53 8.73
CA PRO A 94 -0.45 13.33 8.26
C PRO A 94 1.06 13.38 8.55
N THR A 95 1.54 12.43 9.34
CA THR A 95 2.97 12.32 9.70
C THR A 95 3.42 10.88 9.57
N ARG A 96 4.33 10.58 8.63
CA ARG A 96 4.87 9.23 8.44
C ARG A 96 5.41 8.69 9.79
N PRO A 97 4.94 7.54 10.28
CA PRO A 97 5.47 6.94 11.50
C PRO A 97 6.94 6.52 11.30
N PRO A 98 7.70 6.32 12.39
CA PRO A 98 9.08 5.87 12.31
C PRO A 98 9.14 4.39 11.91
N ILE A 99 9.01 4.12 10.61
CA ILE A 99 9.14 2.80 9.99
C ILE A 99 10.61 2.52 9.68
N ARG A 100 11.07 1.32 10.06
CA ARG A 100 12.42 0.81 9.79
C ARG A 100 12.34 -0.38 8.84
N HIS A 101 13.21 -0.34 7.84
CA HIS A 101 13.42 -1.43 6.89
C HIS A 101 14.79 -2.06 7.13
N ASP A 102 14.92 -3.34 6.78
CA ASP A 102 16.21 -4.00 6.75
C ASP A 102 16.99 -3.60 5.48
N ASN A 103 18.25 -4.02 5.45
CA ASN A 103 19.18 -3.79 4.34
C ASN A 103 19.62 -5.08 3.65
N GLY A 104 18.84 -6.16 3.76
CA GLY A 104 19.13 -7.44 3.09
C GLY A 104 20.56 -7.94 3.27
N PHE A 105 21.27 -8.20 2.16
CA PHE A 105 22.69 -8.60 2.19
C PHE A 105 23.67 -7.52 2.64
N LEU A 106 23.22 -6.26 2.72
CA LEU A 106 23.98 -5.15 3.28
C LEU A 106 23.64 -4.93 4.76
N GLN A 107 22.79 -5.76 5.38
CA GLN A 107 22.49 -5.68 6.81
C GLN A 107 23.71 -6.05 7.66
N ASN A 108 23.90 -5.34 8.78
CA ASN A 108 24.88 -5.72 9.78
C ASN A 108 24.46 -7.05 10.45
N PRO A 109 25.24 -8.16 10.31
CA PRO A 109 24.83 -9.45 10.85
C PRO A 109 24.83 -9.52 12.38
N ARG A 110 25.44 -8.53 13.05
CA ARG A 110 25.45 -8.39 14.52
C ARG A 110 24.29 -7.55 15.05
N ASP A 111 23.64 -6.80 14.17
CA ASP A 111 22.52 -5.94 14.51
C ASP A 111 21.54 -5.88 13.32
N LYS A 112 20.50 -6.71 13.39
CA LYS A 112 19.46 -6.78 12.35
C LYS A 112 18.60 -5.51 12.26
N LEU A 113 18.71 -4.60 13.23
CA LEU A 113 17.98 -3.33 13.27
C LEU A 113 18.85 -2.13 12.89
N ASP A 114 20.11 -2.37 12.49
CA ASP A 114 21.03 -1.35 12.02
C ASP A 114 20.50 -0.74 10.72
N PRO A 115 20.09 0.55 10.72
CA PRO A 115 19.52 1.17 9.54
C PRO A 115 20.60 1.54 8.51
N VAL A 116 21.89 1.38 8.84
CA VAL A 116 23.00 1.76 7.98
C VAL A 116 23.46 0.55 7.17
N PRO A 117 23.33 0.58 5.83
CA PRO A 117 23.86 -0.49 4.98
C PRO A 117 25.37 -0.61 5.10
N LEU A 118 25.89 -1.84 5.11
CA LEU A 118 27.30 -2.14 4.97
C LEU A 118 27.83 -1.63 3.62
N PRO A 119 29.10 -1.19 3.54
CA PRO A 119 29.68 -0.73 2.29
C PRO A 119 29.77 -1.86 1.26
N THR A 120 29.50 -1.54 -0.01
CA THR A 120 29.68 -2.47 -1.12
C THR A 120 31.16 -2.71 -1.41
N ARG A 121 31.46 -3.84 -2.05
CA ARG A 121 32.78 -4.14 -2.62
C ARG A 121 32.81 -3.79 -4.12
N PRO A 122 33.99 -3.55 -4.70
CA PRO A 122 34.12 -3.41 -6.15
C PRO A 122 33.59 -4.65 -6.91
N PRO A 123 32.91 -4.47 -8.06
CA PRO A 123 32.52 -5.57 -8.92
C PRO A 123 33.72 -6.32 -9.52
N THR A 124 33.55 -7.63 -9.69
CA THR A 124 34.47 -8.51 -10.43
C THR A 124 33.91 -8.84 -11.81
N ALA A 125 34.73 -9.39 -12.70
CA ALA A 125 34.26 -9.86 -14.01
C ALA A 125 33.12 -10.91 -13.90
N SER A 126 33.16 -11.74 -12.87
CA SER A 126 32.10 -12.72 -12.61
C SER A 126 30.79 -12.05 -12.18
N ASP A 127 30.82 -10.91 -11.50
CA ASP A 127 29.59 -10.18 -11.14
C ASP A 127 28.95 -9.55 -12.38
N TYR A 128 29.74 -9.04 -13.33
CA TYR A 128 29.22 -8.53 -14.60
C TYR A 128 28.59 -9.63 -15.47
N LEU A 129 29.19 -10.82 -15.52
CA LEU A 129 28.58 -11.96 -16.20
C LEU A 129 27.25 -12.36 -15.55
N HIS A 130 27.19 -12.30 -14.23
CA HIS A 130 25.99 -12.59 -13.46
C HIS A 130 24.89 -11.54 -13.71
N LEU A 131 25.25 -10.27 -13.75
CA LEU A 131 24.36 -9.18 -14.15
C LEU A 131 23.77 -9.43 -15.55
N ALA A 132 24.61 -9.80 -16.52
CA ALA A 132 24.17 -10.10 -17.88
C ALA A 132 23.20 -11.29 -17.95
N LYS A 133 23.43 -12.35 -17.15
CA LYS A 133 22.49 -13.48 -17.00
C LYS A 133 21.12 -12.97 -16.53
N TRP A 134 21.09 -12.13 -15.50
CA TRP A 134 19.84 -11.65 -14.91
C TRP A 134 19.08 -10.67 -15.80
N HIS A 135 19.77 -9.78 -16.52
CA HIS A 135 19.12 -9.00 -17.58
C HIS A 135 18.48 -9.91 -18.62
N THR A 136 19.19 -10.95 -19.09
CA THR A 136 18.63 -11.86 -20.10
C THR A 136 17.39 -12.59 -19.59
N ILE A 137 17.38 -13.01 -18.31
CA ILE A 137 16.22 -13.63 -17.67
C ILE A 137 15.06 -12.63 -17.57
N LEU A 138 15.34 -11.38 -17.15
CA LEU A 138 14.34 -10.32 -17.03
C LEU A 138 13.70 -9.99 -18.39
N GLU A 139 14.49 -9.80 -19.45
CA GLU A 139 13.97 -9.55 -20.81
C GLU A 139 13.06 -10.70 -21.27
N GLY A 140 13.44 -11.95 -20.98
CA GLY A 140 12.60 -13.12 -21.22
C GLY A 140 11.30 -13.10 -20.41
N SER A 141 11.38 -12.76 -19.12
CA SER A 141 10.21 -12.63 -18.25
C SER A 141 9.27 -11.55 -18.77
N GLU A 142 9.76 -10.37 -19.12
CA GLU A 142 8.92 -9.29 -19.65
C GLU A 142 8.24 -9.67 -20.98
N ALA A 143 8.91 -10.46 -21.82
CA ALA A 143 8.33 -10.92 -23.08
C ALA A 143 7.27 -12.02 -22.92
N PHE A 144 7.43 -12.91 -21.93
CA PHE A 144 6.62 -14.14 -21.82
C PHE A 144 5.73 -14.21 -20.57
N ARG A 145 5.90 -13.30 -19.62
CA ARG A 145 5.14 -13.19 -18.36
C ARG A 145 4.58 -11.77 -18.20
N PRO A 146 3.65 -11.34 -19.07
CA PRO A 146 3.01 -10.02 -18.95
C PRO A 146 2.20 -9.87 -17.67
N ASP A 147 1.83 -11.00 -17.03
CA ASP A 147 1.21 -11.04 -15.71
C ASP A 147 2.13 -10.53 -14.60
N LEU A 148 3.46 -10.53 -14.80
CA LEU A 148 4.46 -10.07 -13.82
C LEU A 148 4.92 -8.62 -14.05
N GLU A 149 4.06 -7.76 -14.61
CA GLU A 149 4.42 -6.38 -14.97
C GLU A 149 5.09 -5.58 -13.83
N ASP A 150 4.51 -5.56 -12.63
CA ASP A 150 5.08 -4.83 -11.48
C ASP A 150 6.34 -5.50 -10.95
N GLY A 151 6.34 -6.84 -10.87
CA GLY A 151 7.48 -7.60 -10.39
C GLY A 151 8.70 -7.41 -11.30
N ASN A 152 8.49 -7.49 -12.62
CA ASN A 152 9.53 -7.21 -13.62
C ASN A 152 9.98 -5.76 -13.56
N ARG A 153 9.05 -4.80 -13.40
CA ARG A 153 9.40 -3.37 -13.23
C ARG A 153 10.27 -3.14 -11.99
N ALA A 154 9.91 -3.72 -10.84
CA ALA A 154 10.69 -3.61 -9.61
C ALA A 154 12.08 -4.24 -9.79
N TYR A 155 12.16 -5.43 -10.39
CA TYR A 155 13.44 -6.10 -10.61
C TYR A 155 14.33 -5.38 -11.65
N ARG A 156 13.74 -4.80 -12.71
CA ARG A 156 14.49 -3.93 -13.62
C ARG A 156 15.06 -2.73 -12.88
N HIS A 157 14.26 -2.12 -12.02
CA HIS A 157 14.68 -0.98 -11.21
C HIS A 157 15.77 -1.34 -10.19
N PHE A 158 15.79 -2.58 -9.69
CA PHE A 158 16.90 -3.11 -8.90
C PHE A 158 18.22 -3.15 -9.69
N LEU A 159 18.19 -3.61 -10.95
CA LEU A 159 19.37 -3.72 -11.80
C LEU A 159 19.83 -2.37 -12.37
N GLU A 160 18.90 -1.48 -12.70
CA GLU A 160 19.18 -0.27 -13.51
C GLU A 160 18.80 1.04 -12.82
N GLY A 161 17.95 1.00 -11.79
CA GLY A 161 17.35 2.18 -11.16
C GLY A 161 18.30 3.00 -10.31
N GLY A 162 19.48 2.45 -9.99
CA GLY A 162 20.55 3.18 -9.29
C GLY A 162 20.30 3.38 -7.79
N GLY A 163 19.32 2.70 -7.21
CA GLY A 163 18.91 2.85 -5.81
C GLY A 163 17.93 4.02 -5.57
N ARG A 164 17.38 4.61 -6.64
CA ARG A 164 16.34 5.64 -6.53
C ARG A 164 15.03 5.01 -6.06
N ASP A 165 14.19 5.76 -5.38
CA ASP A 165 12.88 5.27 -4.97
C ASP A 165 12.00 4.90 -6.17
N LEU A 166 11.13 3.91 -5.99
CA LEU A 166 10.17 3.42 -6.99
C LEU A 166 8.74 3.59 -6.48
N LYS A 167 7.94 4.37 -7.20
CA LYS A 167 6.50 4.46 -6.92
C LYS A 167 5.77 3.23 -7.45
N VAL A 168 4.97 2.58 -6.61
CA VAL A 168 4.07 1.49 -7.00
C VAL A 168 2.63 1.97 -7.10
N ASP A 169 1.83 1.31 -7.94
CA ASP A 169 0.38 1.51 -7.99
C ASP A 169 -0.29 0.70 -6.88
N TYR A 170 -0.25 1.24 -5.65
CA TYR A 170 -0.83 0.55 -4.50
C TYR A 170 -2.35 0.40 -4.60
N ASP A 171 -3.04 1.28 -5.35
CA ASP A 171 -4.47 1.15 -5.61
C ASP A 171 -4.78 -0.08 -6.48
N ARG A 172 -3.90 -0.41 -7.43
CA ARG A 172 -3.98 -1.65 -8.21
C ARG A 172 -3.78 -2.88 -7.34
N PHE A 173 -2.83 -2.86 -6.40
CA PHE A 173 -2.65 -3.94 -5.43
C PHE A 173 -3.93 -4.16 -4.60
N LEU A 174 -4.47 -3.09 -3.98
CA LEU A 174 -5.66 -3.18 -3.12
C LEU A 174 -6.91 -3.70 -3.84
N ARG A 175 -7.00 -3.53 -5.17
CA ARG A 175 -8.13 -4.03 -5.97
C ARG A 175 -7.87 -5.41 -6.55
N GLY A 176 -6.64 -5.68 -6.98
CA GLY A 176 -6.29 -6.83 -7.81
C GLY A 176 -5.77 -8.04 -7.04
N ASP A 177 -5.18 -7.86 -5.87
CA ASP A 177 -4.64 -8.94 -5.05
C ASP A 177 -5.61 -9.29 -3.90
N PRO A 178 -5.91 -10.59 -3.64
CA PRO A 178 -6.72 -10.99 -2.50
C PRO A 178 -6.20 -10.45 -1.16
N ALA A 179 -4.88 -10.43 -0.93
CA ALA A 179 -4.29 -9.84 0.26
C ALA A 179 -4.53 -8.33 0.30
N GLY A 180 -4.40 -7.65 -0.84
CA GLY A 180 -4.69 -6.23 -0.98
C GLY A 180 -6.15 -5.88 -0.63
N GLN A 181 -7.10 -6.75 -0.96
CA GLN A 181 -8.51 -6.55 -0.59
C GLN A 181 -8.71 -6.66 0.93
N VAL A 182 -8.01 -7.58 1.61
CA VAL A 182 -8.00 -7.68 3.08
C VAL A 182 -7.38 -6.43 3.71
N VAL A 183 -6.26 -5.93 3.17
CA VAL A 183 -5.65 -4.67 3.63
C VAL A 183 -6.65 -3.52 3.53
N LEU A 184 -7.36 -3.40 2.41
CA LEU A 184 -8.35 -2.34 2.21
C LEU A 184 -9.53 -2.43 3.18
N GLU A 185 -10.07 -3.63 3.41
CA GLU A 185 -11.16 -3.87 4.36
C GLU A 185 -10.74 -3.44 5.77
N VAL A 186 -9.58 -3.90 6.21
CA VAL A 186 -9.04 -3.59 7.54
C VAL A 186 -8.74 -2.09 7.68
N ALA A 187 -8.10 -1.47 6.68
CA ALA A 187 -7.81 -0.04 6.71
C ALA A 187 -9.08 0.82 6.81
N THR A 188 -10.13 0.43 6.10
CA THR A 188 -11.44 1.09 6.16
C THR A 188 -12.04 0.98 7.57
N ARG A 189 -12.05 -0.23 8.13
CA ARG A 189 -12.56 -0.49 9.48
C ARG A 189 -11.77 0.26 10.56
N ASP A 190 -10.45 0.28 10.46
CA ASP A 190 -9.58 1.00 11.39
C ASP A 190 -9.87 2.51 11.36
N ALA A 191 -10.07 3.08 10.17
CA ALA A 191 -10.40 4.49 10.00
C ALA A 191 -11.78 4.83 10.60
N GLU A 192 -12.79 3.99 10.36
CA GLU A 192 -14.13 4.15 10.92
C GLU A 192 -14.12 4.12 12.46
N LEU A 193 -13.50 3.09 13.04
CA LEU A 193 -13.40 2.93 14.50
C LEU A 193 -12.63 4.09 15.13
N THR A 194 -11.53 4.53 14.50
CA THR A 194 -10.72 5.64 15.00
C THR A 194 -11.50 6.96 14.98
N ALA A 195 -12.18 7.25 13.87
CA ALA A 195 -12.99 8.46 13.75
C ALA A 195 -14.13 8.50 14.78
N GLN A 196 -14.87 7.40 14.94
CA GLN A 196 -15.97 7.30 15.91
C GLN A 196 -15.46 7.46 17.34
N ARG A 197 -14.40 6.74 17.72
CA ARG A 197 -13.81 6.81 19.06
C ARG A 197 -13.31 8.21 19.41
N PHE A 198 -12.75 8.92 18.44
CA PHE A 198 -12.33 10.29 18.68
C PHE A 198 -13.53 11.20 18.90
N TYR A 199 -14.52 11.12 18.01
CA TYR A 199 -15.73 11.91 18.14
C TYR A 199 -16.41 11.68 19.49
N ASP A 200 -16.52 10.42 19.93
CA ASP A 200 -17.09 10.09 21.25
C ASP A 200 -16.32 10.72 22.41
N ARG A 201 -14.99 10.66 22.38
CA ARG A 201 -14.18 11.33 23.41
C ARG A 201 -14.35 12.83 23.38
N LEU A 202 -14.40 13.43 22.20
CA LEU A 202 -14.61 14.87 22.03
C LEU A 202 -15.95 15.30 22.62
N ILE A 203 -17.04 14.63 22.26
CA ILE A 203 -18.38 14.98 22.75
C ILE A 203 -18.52 14.68 24.25
N ALA A 204 -17.84 13.65 24.78
CA ALA A 204 -17.83 13.39 26.21
C ALA A 204 -17.21 14.53 27.04
N VAL A 205 -16.19 15.24 26.50
CA VAL A 205 -15.53 16.36 27.20
C VAL A 205 -16.09 17.74 26.82
N ALA A 206 -16.74 17.85 25.67
CA ALA A 206 -17.32 19.08 25.13
C ALA A 206 -18.71 18.79 24.49
N PRO A 207 -19.75 18.50 25.30
CA PRO A 207 -21.06 18.08 24.78
C PRO A 207 -21.72 19.10 23.83
N GLU A 208 -21.46 20.39 24.01
CA GLU A 208 -21.95 21.47 23.16
C GLU A 208 -21.47 21.36 21.70
N ARG A 209 -20.37 20.63 21.46
CA ARG A 209 -19.84 20.36 20.12
C ARG A 209 -20.70 19.40 19.30
N ALA A 210 -21.65 18.70 19.93
CA ALA A 210 -22.49 17.69 19.27
C ALA A 210 -23.42 18.30 18.21
N ASP A 211 -23.77 19.57 18.35
CA ASP A 211 -24.65 20.31 17.44
C ASP A 211 -23.87 21.10 16.37
N GLU A 212 -22.54 20.96 16.31
CA GLU A 212 -21.67 21.65 15.36
C GLU A 212 -20.90 20.69 14.46
N ALA A 213 -20.57 21.13 13.24
CA ALA A 213 -19.63 20.40 12.40
C ALA A 213 -18.24 20.37 13.05
N VAL A 214 -17.70 19.17 13.27
CA VAL A 214 -16.35 18.93 13.83
C VAL A 214 -15.41 18.51 12.71
N ARG A 215 -14.17 18.99 12.74
CA ARG A 215 -13.12 18.58 11.82
C ARG A 215 -11.88 18.15 12.59
N PHE A 216 -11.26 17.06 12.17
CA PHE A 216 -10.01 16.57 12.74
C PHE A 216 -9.29 15.69 11.74
N SER A 217 -8.00 15.48 11.98
CA SER A 217 -7.16 14.57 11.20
C SER A 217 -6.46 13.59 12.14
N PHE A 218 -6.16 12.40 11.66
CA PHE A 218 -5.40 11.40 12.41
C PHE A 218 -4.37 10.68 11.54
N THR A 219 -3.35 10.15 12.19
CA THR A 219 -2.32 9.29 11.60
C THR A 219 -2.14 8.04 12.45
N GLY A 220 -2.05 6.87 11.80
CA GLY A 220 -1.78 5.58 12.41
C GLY A 220 -0.30 5.25 12.48
N SER A 221 0.04 4.37 13.40
CA SER A 221 1.33 3.68 13.43
C SER A 221 1.50 2.76 12.23
N GLU A 222 2.70 2.23 12.10
CA GLU A 222 2.99 1.12 11.20
C GLU A 222 2.07 -0.08 11.46
N ILE A 223 1.62 -0.70 10.37
CA ILE A 223 0.93 -1.98 10.31
C ILE A 223 1.67 -2.82 9.27
N ARG A 224 2.09 -4.03 9.63
CA ARG A 224 2.83 -4.92 8.73
C ARG A 224 1.89 -5.76 7.86
N VAL A 225 2.22 -5.93 6.59
CA VAL A 225 1.52 -6.81 5.64
C VAL A 225 2.46 -7.97 5.32
N GLY A 226 1.97 -9.21 5.46
CA GLY A 226 2.76 -10.40 5.14
C GLY A 226 3.94 -10.70 6.06
N ALA A 227 4.04 -10.01 7.21
CA ALA A 227 5.09 -10.30 8.19
C ALA A 227 4.82 -11.63 8.90
N ALA A 228 5.87 -12.45 9.02
CA ALA A 228 5.84 -13.60 9.91
C ALA A 228 5.65 -13.11 11.37
N PRO A 229 4.88 -13.82 12.20
CA PRO A 229 4.78 -13.50 13.62
C PRO A 229 6.17 -13.56 14.26
N GLU A 230 6.61 -12.47 14.89
CA GLU A 230 7.77 -12.51 15.77
C GLU A 230 7.48 -13.41 16.99
N PRO A 231 8.47 -14.13 17.53
CA PRO A 231 8.28 -14.98 18.71
C PRO A 231 7.66 -14.19 19.88
N GLY A 232 6.47 -14.58 20.31
CA GLY A 232 5.76 -13.94 21.42
C GLY A 232 4.88 -12.74 21.03
N GLN A 233 4.79 -12.39 19.75
CA GLN A 233 3.82 -11.42 19.23
C GLN A 233 2.63 -12.14 18.60
N ALA A 234 1.44 -11.58 18.78
CA ALA A 234 0.29 -11.98 17.99
C ALA A 234 0.60 -11.67 16.52
N SER A 235 0.37 -12.64 15.63
CA SER A 235 0.56 -12.49 14.19
C SER A 235 -0.04 -11.19 13.69
N THR A 236 0.69 -10.44 12.87
CA THR A 236 0.06 -9.34 12.13
C THR A 236 -1.00 -9.96 11.23
N PRO A 237 -2.28 -9.56 11.34
CA PRO A 237 -3.38 -10.30 10.72
C PRO A 237 -3.51 -10.06 9.21
N LEU A 238 -2.60 -9.28 8.60
CA LEU A 238 -2.65 -8.96 7.18
C LEU A 238 -1.82 -9.98 6.38
N PRO A 239 -2.45 -10.67 5.40
CA PRO A 239 -1.79 -11.71 4.62
C PRO A 239 -0.68 -11.15 3.72
N TYR A 240 0.25 -12.02 3.34
CA TYR A 240 1.28 -11.75 2.33
C TYR A 240 0.62 -11.64 0.94
N PRO A 241 1.12 -10.79 0.01
CA PRO A 241 0.59 -10.72 -1.35
C PRO A 241 0.45 -12.09 -2.01
N GLU A 242 -0.74 -12.41 -2.51
CA GLU A 242 -1.04 -13.76 -3.01
C GLU A 242 -0.63 -13.94 -4.48
N GLU A 243 -0.76 -12.89 -5.30
CA GLU A 243 -0.38 -12.95 -6.71
C GLU A 243 1.13 -12.80 -6.87
N GLU A 244 1.73 -13.63 -7.73
CA GLU A 244 3.19 -13.65 -7.95
C GLU A 244 3.73 -12.27 -8.34
N ASN A 245 2.97 -11.50 -9.12
CA ASN A 245 3.32 -10.14 -9.50
C ASN A 245 3.55 -9.23 -8.29
N TRP A 246 2.63 -9.23 -7.33
CA TRP A 246 2.70 -8.37 -6.14
C TRP A 246 3.66 -8.92 -5.08
N ALA A 247 3.73 -10.25 -4.94
CA ALA A 247 4.75 -10.90 -4.14
C ALA A 247 6.16 -10.49 -4.58
N LYS A 248 6.39 -10.34 -5.89
CA LYS A 248 7.68 -9.90 -6.46
C LYS A 248 7.86 -8.39 -6.49
N ALA A 249 6.80 -7.58 -6.51
CA ALA A 249 6.92 -6.13 -6.61
C ALA A 249 7.02 -5.44 -5.24
N LEU A 250 6.37 -6.01 -4.23
CA LEU A 250 6.19 -5.44 -2.89
C LEU A 250 6.60 -6.41 -1.79
N GLY A 251 6.31 -7.70 -1.94
CA GLY A 251 6.52 -8.68 -0.87
C GLY A 251 5.83 -8.30 0.44
N ALA A 252 6.44 -8.68 1.56
CA ALA A 252 6.02 -8.22 2.87
C ALA A 252 6.39 -6.74 3.00
N HIS A 253 5.46 -5.90 3.41
CA HIS A 253 5.65 -4.45 3.39
C HIS A 253 4.95 -3.78 4.58
N SER A 254 5.20 -2.49 4.75
CA SER A 254 4.58 -1.69 5.80
C SER A 254 3.50 -0.79 5.23
N VAL A 255 2.40 -0.65 5.97
CA VAL A 255 1.35 0.34 5.70
C VAL A 255 1.12 1.22 6.91
N TRP A 256 0.65 2.44 6.67
CA TRP A 256 0.14 3.32 7.71
C TRP A 256 -1.00 4.17 7.14
N LEU A 257 -1.92 4.59 8.00
CA LEU A 257 -3.11 5.32 7.57
C LEU A 257 -3.02 6.77 8.00
N SER A 258 -3.53 7.67 7.18
CA SER A 258 -3.87 9.03 7.61
C SER A 258 -5.23 9.41 7.06
N ALA A 259 -6.00 10.19 7.81
CA ALA A 259 -7.29 10.65 7.32
C ALA A 259 -7.64 12.04 7.78
N ASP A 260 -8.38 12.75 6.93
CA ASP A 260 -9.12 13.96 7.27
C ASP A 260 -10.60 13.62 7.46
N VAL A 261 -11.16 14.02 8.59
CA VAL A 261 -12.53 13.70 9.00
C VAL A 261 -13.34 14.99 9.16
N VAL A 262 -14.55 14.97 8.61
CA VAL A 262 -15.60 15.94 8.92
C VAL A 262 -16.76 15.16 9.52
N VAL A 263 -17.20 15.56 10.71
CA VAL A 263 -18.40 15.03 11.33
C VAL A 263 -19.46 16.11 11.33
N THR A 264 -20.60 15.86 10.70
CA THR A 264 -21.74 16.77 10.66
C THR A 264 -22.88 16.24 11.53
N PRO A 265 -23.50 17.10 12.36
CA PRO A 265 -24.73 16.75 13.06
C PRO A 265 -25.84 16.44 12.06
N SER A 266 -26.62 15.40 12.32
CA SER A 266 -27.83 15.06 11.57
C SER A 266 -28.91 14.57 12.53
N PRO A 267 -30.22 14.74 12.21
CA PRO A 267 -31.32 14.22 13.02
C PRO A 267 -31.25 12.71 13.31
N GLU A 268 -30.53 11.95 12.48
CA GLU A 268 -30.37 10.49 12.61
C GLU A 268 -29.11 10.09 13.39
N GLY A 269 -28.33 11.06 13.89
CA GLY A 269 -27.03 10.87 14.53
C GLY A 269 -25.90 11.52 13.72
N PRO A 270 -24.65 11.54 14.24
CA PRO A 270 -23.53 12.17 13.54
C PRO A 270 -23.21 11.45 12.23
N GLN A 271 -23.05 12.22 11.16
CA GLN A 271 -22.58 11.77 9.86
C GLN A 271 -21.09 12.02 9.73
N PHE A 272 -20.34 11.00 9.34
CA PHE A 272 -18.90 11.04 9.13
C PHE A 272 -18.61 11.06 7.64
N ASP A 273 -17.83 12.04 7.19
CA ASP A 273 -17.21 12.12 5.88
C ASP A 273 -15.69 12.05 6.07
N VAL A 274 -15.06 10.99 5.54
CA VAL A 274 -13.63 10.71 5.76
C VAL A 274 -12.89 10.62 4.43
N GLN A 275 -11.78 11.35 4.33
CA GLN A 275 -10.78 11.19 3.28
C GLN A 275 -9.62 10.36 3.84
N LEU A 276 -9.65 9.06 3.59
CA LEU A 276 -8.63 8.11 4.02
C LEU A 276 -7.51 8.04 2.97
N THR A 277 -6.26 8.12 3.42
CA THR A 277 -5.07 7.75 2.65
C THR A 277 -4.39 6.56 3.30
N ILE A 278 -4.19 5.51 2.52
CA ILE A 278 -3.44 4.31 2.85
C ILE A 278 -2.07 4.48 2.23
N HIS A 279 -1.04 4.61 3.06
CA HIS A 279 0.35 4.72 2.64
C HIS A 279 0.99 3.36 2.73
N ALA A 280 1.80 3.00 1.74
CA ALA A 280 2.56 1.77 1.71
C ALA A 280 4.02 2.06 1.39
N GLU A 281 4.92 1.34 2.05
CA GLU A 281 6.35 1.42 1.78
C GLU A 281 7.07 0.13 2.17
N ASP A 282 8.13 -0.16 1.44
CA ASP A 282 9.07 -1.23 1.72
C ASP A 282 10.46 -0.92 1.16
N CYS A 283 11.51 -1.58 1.65
CA CYS A 283 12.83 -1.56 1.04
C CYS A 283 12.99 -2.80 0.17
N PHE A 284 12.90 -2.62 -1.15
CA PHE A 284 13.14 -3.72 -2.08
C PHE A 284 14.60 -4.13 -2.01
N ASN A 285 14.85 -5.33 -1.49
CA ASN A 285 16.17 -5.94 -1.35
C ASN A 285 16.07 -7.47 -1.39
N PHE A 286 17.21 -8.15 -1.26
CA PHE A 286 17.28 -9.60 -1.13
C PHE A 286 17.78 -10.00 0.25
N ASN A 287 17.17 -11.03 0.85
CA ASN A 287 17.40 -11.39 2.24
C ASN A 287 18.26 -12.65 2.42
N PRO A 288 19.31 -12.63 3.26
CA PRO A 288 20.13 -13.79 3.52
C PRO A 288 19.34 -14.97 4.12
N GLY A 289 19.29 -16.08 3.38
CA GLY A 289 18.61 -17.30 3.81
C GLY A 289 17.19 -17.46 3.25
N ASP A 290 16.67 -16.42 2.61
CA ASP A 290 15.37 -16.44 1.94
C ASP A 290 15.51 -16.89 0.47
N GLN A 291 14.35 -17.13 -0.14
CA GLN A 291 14.24 -17.52 -1.53
C GLN A 291 12.91 -17.06 -2.11
N ASP A 292 12.89 -16.83 -3.41
CA ASP A 292 11.66 -16.57 -4.13
C ASP A 292 10.70 -17.76 -4.03
N VAL A 293 9.47 -17.49 -3.57
CA VAL A 293 8.47 -18.54 -3.32
C VAL A 293 8.08 -19.28 -4.59
N ALA A 294 7.96 -18.57 -5.72
CA ALA A 294 7.48 -19.15 -6.97
C ALA A 294 8.54 -19.99 -7.70
N THR A 295 9.79 -19.50 -7.73
CA THR A 295 10.86 -20.13 -8.52
C THR A 295 11.84 -20.95 -7.68
N GLY A 296 11.86 -20.77 -6.35
CA GLY A 296 12.83 -21.37 -5.45
C GLY A 296 14.26 -20.83 -5.62
N ILE A 297 14.43 -19.74 -6.38
CA ILE A 297 15.72 -19.08 -6.55
C ILE A 297 16.08 -18.44 -5.20
N VAL A 298 17.20 -18.87 -4.63
CA VAL A 298 17.71 -18.30 -3.39
C VAL A 298 18.13 -16.85 -3.58
N ASP A 299 17.82 -16.02 -2.59
CA ASP A 299 18.08 -14.58 -2.62
C ASP A 299 19.57 -14.25 -2.74
N SER A 300 20.44 -15.16 -2.28
CA SER A 300 21.89 -15.03 -2.45
C SER A 300 22.37 -14.96 -3.90
N GLU A 301 21.57 -15.44 -4.87
CA GLU A 301 21.89 -15.23 -6.28
C GLU A 301 21.84 -13.74 -6.63
N ASN A 302 20.84 -12.99 -6.16
CA ASN A 302 20.70 -11.57 -6.48
C ASN A 302 21.38 -10.64 -5.46
N GLY A 303 21.47 -11.05 -4.19
CA GLY A 303 22.21 -10.33 -3.15
C GLY A 303 23.70 -10.14 -3.48
N ARG A 304 24.26 -11.02 -4.32
CA ARG A 304 25.61 -10.82 -4.88
C ARG A 304 25.72 -9.53 -5.71
N LEU A 305 24.67 -9.15 -6.43
CA LEU A 305 24.62 -7.90 -7.19
C LEU A 305 24.54 -6.69 -6.25
N GLU A 306 23.83 -6.79 -5.12
CA GLU A 306 23.81 -5.76 -4.07
C GLU A 306 25.19 -5.54 -3.45
N THR A 307 25.81 -6.63 -2.99
CA THR A 307 27.13 -6.54 -2.35
C THR A 307 28.21 -5.98 -3.26
N SER A 308 28.08 -6.16 -4.59
CA SER A 308 28.99 -5.57 -5.59
C SER A 308 28.58 -4.17 -6.06
N GLY A 309 27.39 -3.70 -5.70
CA GLY A 309 26.82 -2.43 -6.16
C GLY A 309 26.35 -2.41 -7.61
N LEU A 310 26.28 -3.58 -8.28
CA LEU A 310 25.74 -3.74 -9.63
C LEU A 310 24.21 -3.81 -9.65
N GLY A 311 23.61 -4.32 -8.57
CA GLY A 311 22.21 -4.15 -8.23
C GLY A 311 22.12 -3.29 -6.97
N ARG A 312 21.03 -2.56 -6.78
CA ARG A 312 20.88 -1.65 -5.63
C ARG A 312 19.49 -1.77 -5.05
N GLN A 313 19.41 -2.04 -3.75
CA GLN A 313 18.17 -1.91 -2.99
C GLN A 313 17.62 -0.48 -3.09
N PHE A 314 16.29 -0.34 -2.97
CA PHE A 314 15.62 0.95 -3.07
C PHE A 314 14.30 0.94 -2.30
N MET A 315 13.81 2.13 -1.94
CA MET A 315 12.48 2.25 -1.36
C MET A 315 11.41 2.08 -2.42
N THR A 316 10.50 1.16 -2.21
CA THR A 316 9.18 1.17 -2.86
C THR A 316 8.22 1.98 -2.00
N TYR A 317 7.36 2.76 -2.65
CA TYR A 317 6.31 3.49 -1.94
C TYR A 317 5.06 3.67 -2.81
N GLY A 318 3.90 3.76 -2.18
CA GLY A 318 2.64 3.95 -2.85
C GLY A 318 1.57 4.53 -1.93
N GLU A 319 0.53 5.09 -2.53
CA GLU A 319 -0.62 5.61 -1.80
C GLU A 319 -1.91 5.18 -2.49
N ALA A 320 -2.94 4.90 -1.70
CA ALA A 320 -4.31 4.76 -2.18
C ALA A 320 -5.24 5.66 -1.36
N ARG A 321 -6.18 6.32 -2.01
CA ARG A 321 -7.14 7.23 -1.36
C ARG A 321 -8.55 6.68 -1.43
N ARG A 322 -9.31 6.79 -0.34
CA ARG A 322 -10.72 6.38 -0.24
C ARG A 322 -11.53 7.51 0.36
N ARG A 323 -12.74 7.69 -0.15
CA ARG A 323 -13.75 8.52 0.50
C ARG A 323 -14.75 7.60 1.17
N LEU A 324 -14.88 7.72 2.48
CA LEU A 324 -15.82 6.98 3.28
C LEU A 324 -16.91 7.94 3.76
N SER A 325 -18.16 7.48 3.77
CA SER A 325 -19.27 8.24 4.30
C SER A 325 -20.22 7.30 5.02
N TRP A 326 -20.48 7.54 6.30
CA TRP A 326 -21.45 6.76 7.06
C TRP A 326 -22.12 7.62 8.12
N SER A 327 -23.37 7.30 8.45
CA SER A 327 -24.05 7.86 9.60
C SER A 327 -23.93 6.88 10.75
N ARG A 328 -23.61 7.37 11.95
CA ARG A 328 -23.87 6.60 13.16
C ARG A 328 -25.34 6.73 13.49
N THR A 329 -26.16 5.89 12.86
CA THR A 329 -27.43 5.53 13.51
C THR A 329 -27.06 4.82 14.80
N ASP A 330 -27.75 5.08 15.89
CA ASP A 330 -27.55 4.37 17.15
C ASP A 330 -27.60 2.86 16.85
N ASN A 331 -26.44 2.18 16.75
CA ASN A 331 -26.41 0.74 16.56
C ASN A 331 -26.29 0.12 17.95
N PRO A 332 -27.40 -0.39 18.51
CA PRO A 332 -27.34 -1.14 19.74
C PRO A 332 -26.63 -2.46 19.43
N ALA A 333 -26.03 -3.06 20.42
CA ALA A 333 -25.51 -4.43 20.33
C ALA A 333 -26.58 -5.51 20.00
N HIS A 334 -27.78 -5.19 19.49
CA HIS A 334 -28.87 -6.13 19.18
C HIS A 334 -29.70 -5.70 17.96
N GLY A 335 -29.74 -6.52 16.91
CA GLY A 335 -30.74 -6.32 15.84
C GLY A 335 -30.49 -6.98 14.50
N ARG A 336 -29.84 -8.16 14.44
CA ARG A 336 -29.86 -8.96 13.21
C ARG A 336 -31.22 -9.64 13.07
N THR A 337 -32.26 -8.89 12.71
CA THR A 337 -33.49 -9.49 12.19
C THR A 337 -33.36 -9.54 10.67
N GLN A 338 -32.97 -10.71 10.17
CA GLN A 338 -33.19 -11.06 8.78
C GLN A 338 -34.67 -10.84 8.46
N ARG A 339 -34.99 -9.88 7.59
CA ARG A 339 -36.24 -9.93 6.85
C ARG A 339 -36.15 -11.12 5.90
N ALA A 340 -36.67 -12.26 6.34
CA ALA A 340 -37.06 -13.32 5.42
C ALA A 340 -38.36 -12.88 4.75
N ASP A 341 -38.31 -12.71 3.44
CA ASP A 341 -39.47 -12.48 2.60
C ASP A 341 -40.55 -13.55 2.82
N GLY A 342 -41.79 -13.06 2.79
CA GLY A 342 -42.97 -13.83 3.11
C GLY A 342 -43.25 -14.97 2.13
N VAL A 343 -43.49 -16.15 2.68
CA VAL A 343 -44.32 -17.16 2.04
C VAL A 343 -45.68 -17.15 2.73
N ARG A 344 -46.68 -16.62 2.02
CA ARG A 344 -48.10 -16.75 2.37
C ARG A 344 -48.45 -18.23 2.50
N ARG A 345 -49.04 -18.63 3.63
CA ARG A 345 -49.99 -19.74 3.67
C ARG A 345 -51.29 -19.29 4.31
N HIS A 346 -52.33 -19.29 3.48
CA HIS A 346 -53.73 -19.25 3.87
C HIS A 346 -54.10 -20.50 4.67
N GLN A 347 -54.70 -20.32 5.84
CA GLN A 347 -55.70 -21.19 6.47
C GLN A 347 -56.28 -20.33 7.60
N GLY A 348 -57.49 -19.79 7.51
CA GLY A 348 -58.74 -20.52 7.33
C GLY A 348 -59.41 -20.61 8.69
N ALA A 349 -59.97 -19.48 9.16
CA ALA A 349 -60.77 -19.41 10.37
C ALA A 349 -62.05 -20.22 10.19
N ARG A 350 -62.38 -21.06 11.19
CA ARG A 350 -63.76 -21.49 11.45
C ARG A 350 -64.07 -21.24 12.91
N GLU A 351 -65.11 -20.43 13.08
CA GLU A 351 -65.73 -20.03 14.33
C GLU A 351 -66.45 -21.19 15.03
N ALA A 352 -66.55 -21.01 16.35
CA ALA A 352 -67.68 -21.29 17.23
C ALA A 352 -68.15 -22.74 17.43
N ARG A 353 -68.08 -23.20 18.69
CA ARG A 353 -69.29 -23.33 19.51
C ARG A 353 -68.99 -23.46 21.00
N VAL A 354 -69.71 -22.63 21.75
CA VAL A 354 -69.93 -22.66 23.20
C VAL A 354 -70.85 -23.83 23.55
N GLY A 355 -70.59 -24.47 24.69
CA GLY A 355 -71.53 -25.35 25.39
C GLY A 355 -70.87 -26.01 26.62
N PRO A 356 -71.28 -25.72 27.87
CA PRO A 356 -70.60 -26.18 29.08
C PRO A 356 -71.31 -27.35 29.80
N ALA A 357 -70.57 -27.92 30.77
CA ALA A 357 -70.99 -28.81 31.88
C ALA A 357 -71.31 -30.26 31.45
N ARG A 358 -70.77 -31.31 32.08
CA ARG A 358 -70.26 -31.52 33.45
C ARG A 358 -69.03 -32.42 33.45
#